data_AF-A0A448Q6M5-F1
#
_entry.id   AF-A0A448Q6M5-F1
#
_cell.length_a   1.000
_cell.length_b   1.000
_cell.length_c   1.000
_cell.angle_alpha   90.00
_cell.angle_beta   90.00
_cell.angle_gamma   90.00
#
_symmetry.space_group_name_H-M   'P 1'
#
loop_
_entity.id
_entity.type
_entity.pdbx_description
1 polymer ?
#
loop_
_entity_poly.entity_id
_entity_poly.type
_entity_poly.pdbx_seq_one_letter_code
_entity_poly.pdbx_strand_id
1 'polypeptide(L)' 'MVSAHKIATGGQAEMVIGLEGEVINLRESTAQMSVKRLASLIEYTTAWGVENGVKFNDTWRF' A
#
# COMPACT_ATOMS: atom_id res chain seq x y z
N MET A 1 -2.21 -3.14 0.52
CA MET A 1 -2.42 -1.84 -0.15
C MET A 1 -1.15 -1.20 -0.69
N VAL A 2 -0.03 -1.15 0.04
CA VAL A 2 1.18 -0.42 -0.41
C VAL A 2 1.74 -0.85 -1.78
N SER A 3 1.97 -2.14 -2.03
CA SER A 3 2.47 -2.59 -3.34
C SER A 3 1.45 -2.38 -4.46
N ALA A 4 0.16 -2.54 -4.16
CA ALA A 4 -0.91 -2.29 -5.14
C ALA A 4 -1.00 -0.80 -5.50
N HIS A 5 -0.88 0.09 -4.51
CA HIS A 5 -0.80 1.54 -4.71
C HIS A 5 0.43 1.93 -5.54
N LYS A 6 1.60 1.33 -5.27
CA LYS A 6 2.81 1.52 -6.07
C LYS A 6 2.54 1.26 -7.55
N ILE A 7 1.93 0.13 -7.88
CA ILE A 7 1.58 -0.25 -9.25
C ILE A 7 0.51 0.70 -9.83
N ALA A 8 -0.55 1.00 -9.09
CA ALA A 8 -1.62 1.90 -9.52
C ALA A 8 -1.12 3.32 -9.84
N THR A 9 -0.05 3.76 -9.17
CA THR A 9 0.60 5.06 -9.42
C THR A 9 1.72 5.00 -10.46
N GLY A 10 1.80 3.94 -11.26
CA GLY A 10 2.76 3.78 -12.35
C GLY A 10 4.14 3.26 -11.93
N GLY A 11 4.31 2.84 -10.68
CA GLY A 11 5.51 2.14 -10.22
C GLY A 11 5.48 0.66 -10.58
N GLN A 12 6.59 -0.03 -10.32
CA GLN A 12 6.71 -1.48 -10.47
C GLN A 12 6.88 -2.15 -9.10
N ALA A 13 6.56 -3.45 -9.03
CA ALA A 13 6.90 -4.26 -7.87
C ALA A 13 8.42 -4.43 -7.79
N GLU A 14 8.97 -4.31 -6.59
CA GLU A 14 10.39 -4.51 -6.35
C GLU A 14 10.63 -5.96 -5.95
N MET A 15 11.29 -6.70 -6.83
CA MET A 15 11.60 -8.12 -6.63
C MET A 15 13.11 -8.28 -6.42
N VAL A 16 13.50 -8.91 -5.32
CA VAL A 16 14.90 -9.16 -4.97
C VAL A 16 15.13 -10.62 -4.65
N ILE A 17 16.38 -11.06 -4.74
CA ILE A 17 16.80 -12.38 -4.26
C ILE A 17 17.14 -12.27 -2.77
N GLY A 18 16.52 -13.12 -1.97
CA GLY A 18 16.74 -13.24 -0.54
C GLY A 18 18.05 -13.95 -0.21
N LEU A 19 18.29 -14.13 1.08
CA LEU A 19 19.55 -14.69 1.58
C LEU A 19 19.70 -16.18 1.22
N GLU A 20 18.60 -16.88 0.96
CA GLU A 20 18.57 -18.31 0.61
C GLU A 20 18.25 -18.54 -0.88
N GLY A 21 18.28 -17.49 -1.70
CA GLY A 21 17.97 -17.56 -3.13
C GLY A 21 16.47 -17.45 -3.45
N GLU A 22 15.63 -17.20 -2.45
CA GLU A 22 14.19 -17.02 -2.61
C GLU A 22 13.84 -15.69 -3.26
N VAL A 23 12.76 -15.65 -4.03
CA VAL A 23 12.30 -14.41 -4.66
C VAL A 23 11.41 -13.66 -3.66
N ILE A 24 11.87 -12.51 -3.17
CA ILE A 24 11.18 -11.67 -2.20
C ILE A 24 10.57 -10.44 -2.89
N ASN A 25 9.31 -10.14 -2.56
CA ASN A 25 8.66 -8.89 -2.95
C ASN A 25 8.88 -7.84 -1.85
N LEU A 26 9.69 -6.81 -2.15
CA LEU A 26 9.88 -5.66 -1.30
C LEU A 26 8.82 -4.60 -1.54
N ARG A 27 8.45 -3.90 -0.46
CA ARG A 27 7.42 -2.87 -0.47
C ARG A 27 8.01 -1.58 0.05
N GLU A 28 7.53 -0.47 -0.51
CA GLU A 28 7.84 0.87 -0.03
C GLU A 28 7.51 0.98 1.47
N SER A 29 8.46 1.47 2.28
CA SER A 29 8.22 1.67 3.71
C SER A 29 7.32 2.87 3.95
N THR A 30 6.17 2.67 4.61
CA THR A 30 5.25 3.76 4.96
C THR A 30 5.87 4.76 5.93
N ALA A 31 6.81 4.31 6.77
CA ALA A 31 7.57 5.18 7.68
C ALA A 31 8.50 6.15 6.94
N GLN A 32 8.89 5.82 5.70
CA GLN A 32 9.77 6.65 4.87
C GLN A 32 8.99 7.45 3.81
N MET A 33 7.66 7.32 3.75
CA MET A 33 6.85 8.04 2.78
C MET A 33 6.79 9.55 3.10
N SER A 34 6.87 10.38 2.06
CA SER A 34 6.49 11.78 2.19
C SER A 34 5.00 11.91 2.49
N VAL A 35 4.59 13.03 3.10
CA VAL A 35 3.17 13.32 3.38
C VAL A 35 2.30 13.19 2.11
N LYS A 36 2.79 13.70 0.97
CA LYS A 36 2.11 13.59 -0.32
C LYS A 36 1.91 12.13 -0.76
N ARG A 37 2.94 11.30 -0.58
CA ARG A 37 2.90 9.88 -0.96
C ARG A 37 1.93 9.10 -0.07
N LEU A 38 1.97 9.36 1.24
CA LEU A 38 1.08 8.73 2.21
C LEU A 38 -0.38 9.16 2.01
N ALA A 39 -0.64 10.45 1.74
CA ALA A 39 -1.98 10.94 1.43
C ALA A 39 -2.58 10.21 0.21
N SER A 40 -1.79 10.08 -0.86
CA SER A 40 -2.22 9.31 -2.05
C SER A 40 -2.49 7.83 -1.73
N LEU A 41 -1.74 7.21 -0.82
CA LEU A 41 -1.99 5.83 -0.39
C LEU A 41 -3.31 5.70 0.40
N ILE A 42 -3.62 6.67 1.26
CA ILE A 42 -4.87 6.72 2.01
C ILE A 42 -6.04 6.83 1.04
N GLU A 43 -5.99 7.76 0.07
CA GLU A 43 -7.03 7.93 -0.95
C GLU A 43 -7.27 6.65 -1.74
N TYR A 44 -6.20 6.03 -2.23
CA TYR A 44 -6.27 4.76 -2.95
C TYR A 44 -6.91 3.64 -2.10
N THR A 45 -6.55 3.57 -0.82
CA THR A 45 -7.05 2.55 0.09
C THR A 45 -8.53 2.75 0.39
N THR A 46 -8.95 3.99 0.63
CA THR A 46 -10.35 4.34 0.90
C THR A 46 -11.22 4.10 -0.33
N ALA A 47 -10.76 4.50 -1.53
CA ALA A 47 -11.49 4.26 -2.78
C ALA A 47 -11.74 2.76 -3.00
N TRP A 48 -10.69 1.94 -2.89
CA TRP A 48 -10.82 0.49 -3.00
C TRP A 48 -11.78 -0.08 -1.95
N GLY A 49 -11.70 0.38 -0.69
CA GLY A 49 -12.62 -0.09 0.36
C GLY A 49 -14.08 0.26 0.07
N VAL A 50 -14.36 1.48 -0.39
CA VAL A 50 -15.72 1.89 -0.77
C VAL A 50 -16.26 1.02 -1.91
N GLU A 51 -15.45 0.75 -2.94
CA GLU A 51 -15.80 -0.13 -4.06
C GLU A 51 -16.11 -1.57 -3.61
N ASN A 52 -15.47 -2.03 -2.54
CA ASN A 52 -15.64 -3.38 -1.98
C ASN A 52 -16.65 -3.43 -0.83
N GLY A 53 -17.44 -2.36 -0.61
CA GLY A 53 -18.49 -2.32 0.40
C GLY A 53 -17.98 -2.22 1.85
N VAL A 54 -16.69 -1.90 2.05
CA VAL A 54 -16.11 -1.68 3.39
C VAL A 54 -16.76 -0.47 4.05
N LYS A 55 -17.20 -0.65 5.29
CA LYS A 55 -17.69 0.44 6.15
C LYS A 55 -16.55 0.90 7.05
N PHE A 56 -15.94 2.03 6.69
CA PHE A 56 -14.87 2.62 7.48
C PHE A 56 -15.39 3.22 8.78
N ASN A 57 -14.62 3.06 9.85
CA ASN A 57 -14.77 3.79 11.10
C ASN A 57 -13.47 4.55 11.38
N ASP A 58 -13.59 5.69 12.03
CA ASP A 58 -12.48 6.50 12.55
C ASP A 58 -12.38 6.41 14.08
N THR A 59 -13.26 5.61 14.70
CA THR A 59 -13.31 5.37 16.14
C THR A 59 -12.98 3.90 16.45
N TRP A 60 -12.38 3.68 17.62
CA TRP A 60 -12.01 2.33 18.10
C TRP A 60 -13.21 1.54 18.66
N ARG A 61 -14.44 1.91 18.33
CA ARG A 61 -15.67 1.23 18.77
C ARG A 61 -16.32 0.62 17.54
N PHE A 62 -16.33 -0.71 17.47
CA PHE A 62 -16.92 -1.47 16.38
C PHE A 62 -18.45 -1.50 16.49
#